data_AF-A0A7X9WVA5-F1
#
_entry.id   AF-A0A7X9WVA5-F1
#
_cell.length_a   1.000
_cell.length_b   1.000
_cell.length_c   1.000
_cell.angle_alpha   90.00
_cell.angle_beta   90.00
_cell.angle_gamma   90.00
#
_symmetry.space_group_name_H-M   'P 1'
#
loop_
_entity.id
_entity.type
_entity.pdbx_description
1 polymer ?
#
loop_
_entity_poly.entity_id
_entity_poly.type
_entity_poly.pdbx_seq_one_letter_code
_entity_poly.pdbx_strand_id
1 'polypeptide(L)'
;MDRPTPDHEYDENKEQAEAGTQAQDVADDARARTTDLSEESEHGGRTNPAQIIPDDVPDLVDKMNEMNRSGRIDMDAYAGEPQMDDEEEEMGPTEEDE
;
A
#
# COMPACT_ATOMS: atom_id res chain seq x y z
N MET A 1 14.66 7.82 -50.48
CA MET A 1 14.75 9.20 -50.02
C MET A 1 15.09 9.14 -48.54
N ASP A 2 16.39 9.13 -48.25
CA ASP A 2 16.91 9.13 -46.88
C ASP A 2 16.77 10.56 -46.35
N ARG A 3 15.93 10.76 -45.34
CA ARG A 3 15.75 12.08 -44.73
C ARG A 3 16.84 12.24 -43.68
N PRO A 4 17.71 13.26 -43.77
CA PRO A 4 18.70 13.48 -42.74
C PRO A 4 17.95 13.83 -41.45
N THR A 5 18.05 12.97 -40.44
CA THR A 5 17.72 13.37 -39.08
C THR A 5 18.70 14.47 -38.71
N PRO A 6 18.24 15.67 -38.32
CA PRO A 6 19.16 16.70 -37.87
C PRO A 6 19.93 16.14 -36.67
N ASP A 7 21.26 16.33 -36.65
CA ASP A 7 22.08 16.22 -35.44
C ASP A 7 21.62 17.34 -34.49
N HIS A 8 20.47 17.14 -33.85
CA HIS A 8 20.16 17.83 -32.63
C HIS A 8 20.91 17.05 -31.55
N GLU A 9 22.03 17.60 -31.08
CA GLU A 9 22.30 17.52 -29.65
C GLU A 9 21.00 18.01 -28.99
N TYR A 10 20.21 17.06 -28.47
CA TYR A 10 19.04 17.41 -27.68
C TYR A 10 19.60 18.11 -26.46
N ASP A 11 19.47 19.43 -26.40
CA ASP A 11 19.70 20.18 -25.16
C ASP A 11 18.83 19.50 -24.10
N GLU A 12 19.47 18.81 -23.14
CA GLU A 12 18.78 18.11 -22.08
C GLU A 12 17.98 19.15 -21.28
N ASN A 13 16.66 19.16 -21.48
CA ASN A 13 15.80 20.06 -20.75
C ASN A 13 15.78 19.62 -19.29
N LYS A 14 16.35 20.44 -18.41
CA LYS A 14 16.37 20.18 -16.96
C LYS A 14 14.98 19.98 -16.36
N GLU A 15 13.93 20.56 -16.97
CA GLU A 15 12.54 20.39 -16.54
C GLU A 15 11.95 19.03 -16.97
N GLN A 16 12.57 18.33 -17.93
CA GLN A 16 12.19 16.98 -18.38
C GLN A 16 13.16 15.89 -17.90
N ALA A 17 14.20 16.30 -17.16
CA ALA A 17 15.15 15.40 -16.52
C ALA A 17 14.56 14.83 -15.24
N GLU A 18 13.62 13.89 -15.40
CA GLU A 18 12.82 13.31 -14.32
C GLU A 18 13.45 12.02 -13.72
N ALA A 19 14.75 11.80 -13.94
CA ALA A 19 15.48 10.67 -13.39
C ALA A 19 15.42 10.68 -11.84
N GLY A 20 15.06 9.56 -11.24
CA GLY A 20 14.88 9.40 -9.79
C GLY A 20 13.48 9.76 -9.29
N THR A 21 12.62 10.37 -10.12
CA THR A 21 11.23 10.69 -9.77
C THR A 21 10.20 9.89 -10.57
N GLN A 22 10.64 9.16 -11.61
CA GLN A 22 9.76 8.27 -12.35
C GLN A 22 9.22 7.14 -11.48
N ALA A 23 8.04 6.64 -11.82
CA ALA A 23 7.42 5.53 -11.10
C ALA A 23 8.34 4.30 -11.00
N GLN A 24 9.09 3.97 -12.07
CA GLN A 24 10.06 2.87 -12.02
C GLN A 24 11.23 3.14 -11.07
N ASP A 25 11.75 4.37 -11.06
CA ASP A 25 12.88 4.75 -10.21
C ASP A 25 12.47 4.72 -8.73
N VAL A 26 11.27 5.21 -8.43
CA VAL A 26 10.68 5.15 -7.08
C VAL A 26 10.42 3.71 -6.66
N ALA A 27 9.92 2.86 -7.56
CA ALA A 27 9.68 1.44 -7.26
C ALA A 27 10.98 0.67 -7.01
N ASP A 28 12.02 0.92 -7.80
CA ASP A 28 13.33 0.29 -7.62
C ASP A 28 14.03 0.81 -6.36
N ASP A 29 13.90 2.11 -6.05
CA ASP A 29 14.41 2.69 -4.80
C ASP A 29 13.70 2.10 -3.57
N ALA A 30 12.38 1.91 -3.64
CA ALA A 30 11.59 1.26 -2.59
C ALA A 30 11.96 -0.22 -2.41
N ARG A 31 12.21 -0.96 -3.50
CA ARG A 31 12.70 -2.35 -3.42
C ARG A 31 14.10 -2.44 -2.82
N ALA A 32 14.98 -1.49 -3.15
CA ALA A 32 16.34 -1.44 -2.64
C ALA A 32 16.41 -0.97 -1.18
N ARG A 33 15.37 -0.27 -0.71
CA ARG A 33 15.20 0.11 0.69
C ARG A 33 14.81 -1.12 1.51
N THR A 34 15.83 -1.92 1.86
CA THR A 34 15.69 -2.98 2.85
C THR A 34 15.39 -2.32 4.21
N THR A 35 14.13 -2.07 4.51
CA THR A 35 13.68 -2.10 5.89
C THR A 35 13.86 -3.54 6.34
N ASP A 36 14.42 -3.78 7.52
CA ASP A 36 14.49 -5.13 8.06
C ASP A 36 13.06 -5.59 8.36
N LEU A 37 12.41 -6.21 7.37
CA LEU A 37 11.07 -6.77 7.49
C LEU A 37 11.06 -8.06 8.32
N SER A 38 12.24 -8.53 8.77
CA SER A 38 12.35 -9.72 9.60
C SER A 38 12.20 -9.42 11.09
N GLU A 39 12.19 -8.15 11.49
CA GLU A 39 11.72 -7.76 12.81
C GLU A 39 10.20 -7.97 12.84
N GLU A 40 9.78 -9.01 13.56
CA GLU A 40 8.36 -9.22 13.86
C GLU A 40 7.82 -7.95 14.55
N SER A 41 6.76 -7.37 14.00
CA SER A 41 6.06 -6.26 14.66
C SER A 41 5.56 -6.75 16.02
N GLU A 42 5.95 -6.08 17.10
CA GLU A 42 5.41 -6.39 18.42
C GLU A 42 3.97 -5.87 18.52
N HIS A 43 3.04 -6.77 18.80
CA HIS A 43 1.67 -6.42 19.13
C HIS A 43 1.66 -5.69 20.48
N GLY A 44 1.31 -4.40 20.46
CA GLY A 44 1.33 -3.56 21.65
C GLY A 44 2.74 -3.41 22.23
N GLY A 45 3.30 -2.21 22.15
CA GLY A 45 4.58 -1.92 22.79
C GLY A 45 4.54 -2.11 24.32
N ARG A 46 5.62 -1.74 25.01
CA ARG A 46 5.71 -1.85 26.48
C ARG A 46 4.50 -1.24 27.19
N THR A 47 3.95 -1.96 28.17
CA THR A 47 2.79 -1.54 28.97
C THR A 47 2.91 -0.09 29.42
N ASN A 48 2.02 0.77 28.91
CA ASN A 48 2.02 2.19 29.21
C ASN A 48 0.85 2.50 30.15
N PRO A 49 1.09 2.98 31.39
CA PRO A 49 0.01 3.30 32.32
C PRO A 49 -0.91 4.44 31.84
N ALA A 50 -0.53 5.18 30.80
CA ALA A 50 -1.35 6.20 30.13
C ALA A 50 -2.01 5.69 28.83
N GLN A 51 -1.96 4.39 28.57
CA GLN A 51 -2.53 3.77 27.38
C GLN A 51 -4.06 3.90 27.36
N ILE A 52 -4.56 4.42 26.23
CA ILE A 52 -6.00 4.64 26.00
C ILE A 52 -6.63 3.42 25.32
N ILE A 53 -5.86 2.75 24.45
CA ILE A 53 -6.30 1.57 23.69
C ILE A 53 -5.81 0.33 24.43
N PRO A 54 -6.70 -0.54 24.93
CA PRO A 54 -6.31 -1.78 25.60
C PRO A 54 -5.36 -2.67 24.77
N ASP A 55 -4.54 -3.47 25.45
CA ASP A 55 -3.60 -4.42 24.83
C ASP A 55 -4.29 -5.59 24.09
N ASP A 56 -5.62 -5.75 24.21
CA ASP A 56 -6.39 -6.79 23.53
C ASP A 56 -7.09 -6.29 22.24
N VAL A 57 -6.87 -5.03 21.87
CA VAL A 57 -7.38 -4.47 20.61
C VAL A 57 -6.44 -4.87 19.47
N PRO A 58 -6.94 -5.54 18.41
CA PRO A 58 -6.13 -5.89 17.25
C PRO A 58 -5.49 -4.66 16.60
N ASP A 59 -4.20 -4.72 16.32
CA ASP A 59 -3.52 -3.69 15.55
C ASP A 59 -3.60 -3.96 14.04
N LEU A 60 -2.94 -3.11 13.25
CA LEU A 60 -2.93 -3.23 11.79
C LEU A 60 -2.30 -4.54 11.32
N VAL A 61 -1.24 -5.00 11.98
CA VAL A 61 -0.53 -6.23 11.62
C VAL A 61 -1.36 -7.46 11.99
N ASP A 62 -2.07 -7.43 13.11
CA ASP A 62 -3.00 -8.50 13.47
C ASP A 62 -4.12 -8.64 12.43
N LYS A 63 -4.74 -7.51 12.06
CA LYS A 63 -5.76 -7.46 11.01
C LYS A 63 -5.21 -7.95 9.67
N MET A 64 -3.99 -7.57 9.30
CA MET A 64 -3.33 -8.07 8.08
C MET A 64 -3.08 -9.58 8.12
N ASN A 65 -2.65 -10.12 9.25
CA ASN A 65 -2.45 -11.56 9.43
C ASN A 65 -3.78 -12.32 9.39
N GLU A 66 -4.84 -11.74 9.96
CA GLU A 66 -6.20 -12.27 9.86
C GLU A 66 -6.67 -12.32 8.41
N MET A 67 -6.53 -11.23 7.65
CA MET A 67 -6.87 -11.17 6.23
C MET A 67 -6.12 -12.23 5.41
N ASN A 68 -4.82 -12.40 5.66
CA ASN A 68 -4.01 -13.40 4.97
C ASN A 68 -4.46 -14.83 5.31
N ARG A 69 -4.85 -15.08 6.57
CA ARG A 69 -5.31 -16.39 7.03
C ARG A 69 -6.72 -16.70 6.53
N SER A 70 -7.61 -15.71 6.51
CA SER A 70 -9.01 -15.85 6.12
C SER A 70 -9.19 -15.82 4.59
N GLY A 71 -8.27 -15.19 3.87
CA GLY A 71 -8.39 -14.90 2.45
C GLY A 71 -9.42 -13.81 2.13
N ARG A 72 -9.93 -13.09 3.14
CA ARG A 72 -10.92 -12.01 3.01
C ARG A 72 -10.33 -10.70 3.48
N ILE A 73 -10.72 -9.60 2.83
CA ILE A 73 -10.25 -8.26 3.17
C ILE A 73 -11.20 -7.66 4.23
N ASP A 74 -10.64 -6.86 5.13
CA ASP A 74 -11.40 -6.06 6.09
C ASP A 74 -12.10 -4.90 5.34
N MET A 75 -13.44 -4.91 5.35
CA MET A 75 -14.27 -3.91 4.68
C MET A 75 -14.79 -2.82 5.65
N ASP A 76 -14.38 -2.84 6.92
CA ASP A 76 -14.86 -1.92 7.97
C ASP A 76 -14.61 -0.44 7.61
N ALA A 77 -13.60 -0.16 6.78
CA ALA A 77 -13.32 1.21 6.32
C ALA A 77 -14.44 1.80 5.45
N TYR A 78 -15.24 0.94 4.82
CA TYR A 78 -16.38 1.28 3.96
C TYR A 78 -17.73 1.02 4.65
N ALA A 79 -17.71 0.73 5.95
CA ALA A 79 -18.91 0.54 6.77
C ALA A 79 -19.91 1.70 6.57
N GLY A 80 -21.14 1.35 6.17
CA GLY A 80 -22.22 2.29 5.89
C GLY A 80 -22.18 2.98 4.52
N GLU A 81 -21.20 2.68 3.66
CA GLU A 81 -21.21 3.07 2.25
C GLU A 81 -21.89 1.99 1.39
N PRO A 82 -22.71 2.37 0.37
CA PRO A 82 -23.31 1.40 -0.53
C PRO A 82 -22.25 0.61 -1.30
N GLN A 83 -22.40 -0.71 -1.37
CA GLN A 83 -21.63 -1.52 -2.31
C GLN A 83 -22.07 -1.17 -3.75
N MET A 84 -21.10 -0.78 -4.57
CA MET A 84 -21.32 -0.47 -5.99
C MET A 84 -20.69 -1.52 -6.92
N ASP A 85 -20.09 -2.56 -6.34
CA ASP A 85 -19.49 -3.68 -7.06
C ASP A 85 -20.60 -4.68 -7.45
N ASP A 86 -20.54 -5.21 -8.66
CA ASP A 86 -21.45 -6.26 -9.12
C ASP A 86 -21.03 -7.66 -8.68
N GLU A 87 -19.79 -7.83 -8.20
CA GLU A 87 -19.23 -9.07 -7.66
C GLU A 87 -19.17 -9.07 -6.11
N GLU A 88 -20.29 -8.76 -5.45
CA GLU A 88 -20.42 -8.62 -3.97
C GLU A 88 -19.89 -9.83 -3.16
N GLU A 89 -19.89 -11.03 -3.74
CA GLU A 89 -19.40 -12.26 -3.07
C GLU A 89 -17.87 -12.39 -3.02
N GLU A 90 -17.10 -11.64 -3.82
CA GLU A 90 -15.65 -11.82 -3.96
C GLU A 90 -14.87 -11.31 -2.73
N MET A 91 -15.24 -10.13 -2.20
CA MET A 91 -14.49 -9.48 -1.12
C MET A 91 -14.94 -9.90 0.29
N GLY A 92 -16.00 -10.69 0.40
CA GLY A 92 -16.57 -11.14 1.66
C GLY A 92 -17.81 -10.34 2.08
N PRO A 93 -18.48 -10.77 3.17
CA PRO A 93 -19.70 -10.12 3.63
C PRO A 93 -19.44 -8.67 4.02
N THR A 94 -20.36 -7.80 3.65
CA THR A 94 -20.39 -6.40 4.05
C THR A 94 -21.39 -6.20 5.18
N GLU A 95 -21.40 -5.05 5.86
CA GLU A 95 -22.35 -4.82 6.95
C GLU A 95 -23.82 -4.88 6.52
N GLU A 96 -24.12 -4.75 5.22
CA GLU A 96 -25.49 -4.96 4.70
C GLU A 96 -25.92 -6.43 4.74
N ASP A 97 -24.96 -7.36 4.88
CA ASP A 97 -25.16 -8.82 4.88
C ASP A 97 -25.32 -9.43 6.30
N GLU A 98 -25.22 -8.63 7.38
CA GLU A 98 -25.38 -9.06 8.79
C GLU A 98 -26.77 -8.83 9.42
#